data_AF-A0A377YTA0-F1
#
_entry.id   AF-A0A377YTA0-F1
#
_cell.length_a   1.000
_cell.length_b   1.000
_cell.length_c   1.000
_cell.angle_alpha   90.00
_cell.angle_beta   90.00
_cell.angle_gamma   90.00
#
_symmetry.space_group_name_H-M   'P 1'
#
loop_
_entity.id
_entity.type
_entity.pdbx_description
1 polymer ?
#
loop_
_entity_poly.entity_id
_entity_poly.type
_entity_poly.pdbx_seq_one_letter_code
_entity_poly.pdbx_strand_id
1 'polypeptide(L)'
;MIYKSIADRLRLRLNSADFAIGSPLPGEKKLAEEFGVARMTIRKAIDLLVDWGLVVRRHGSGTYVARKDVHHETSNLTGLAEVLRKQGKEVVSQVQAFEVMPAPPAIASLLRIKLMNGSTSHGGCATSTASR
;
A
#
# COMPACT_ATOMS: atom_id res chain seq x y z
N MET A 1 0.23 18.49 7.97
CA MET A 1 0.00 18.79 9.41
C MET A 1 0.68 17.73 10.25
N ILE A 2 1.28 18.10 11.38
CA ILE A 2 2.18 17.25 12.19
C ILE A 2 1.53 15.97 12.75
N TYR A 3 0.23 15.96 13.06
CA TYR A 3 -0.42 14.74 13.57
C TYR A 3 -0.60 13.67 12.47
N LYS A 4 -0.67 14.06 11.19
CA LYS A 4 -0.79 13.10 10.07
C LYS A 4 0.49 12.28 9.92
N SER A 5 1.66 12.93 9.96
CA SER A 5 2.94 12.23 9.89
C SER A 5 3.18 11.33 11.11
N ILE A 6 2.68 11.71 12.29
CA ILE A 6 2.71 10.84 13.47
C ILE A 6 1.77 9.64 13.29
N ALA A 7 0.56 9.85 12.76
CA ALA A 7 -0.38 8.77 12.46
C ALA A 7 0.24 7.77 11.47
N ASP A 8 0.90 8.24 10.41
CA ASP A 8 1.59 7.39 9.44
C ASP A 8 2.74 6.60 10.09
N ARG A 9 3.55 7.23 10.94
CA ARG A 9 4.62 6.53 11.68
C ARG A 9 4.06 5.48 12.65
N LEU A 10 2.99 5.80 13.37
CA LEU A 10 2.32 4.84 14.27
C LEU A 10 1.70 3.69 13.48
N ARG A 11 1.09 3.97 12.33
CA ARG A 11 0.55 2.96 11.41
C ARG A 11 1.63 1.98 10.94
N LEU A 12 2.81 2.48 10.56
CA LEU A 12 3.95 1.61 10.22
C LEU A 12 4.41 0.77 11.42
N ARG A 13 4.49 1.37 12.61
CA ARG A 13 4.83 0.67 13.86
C ARG A 13 3.83 -0.43 14.21
N LEU A 14 2.53 -0.21 14.02
CA LEU A 14 1.49 -1.22 14.24
C LEU A 14 1.68 -2.49 13.39
N ASN A 15 2.36 -2.37 12.24
CA ASN A 15 2.69 -3.49 11.37
C ASN A 15 3.96 -4.24 11.79
N SER A 16 4.76 -3.71 12.72
CA SER A 16 5.93 -4.43 13.25
C SER A 16 5.52 -5.65 14.10
N ALA A 17 6.50 -6.45 14.49
CA ALA A 17 6.30 -7.58 15.39
C ALA A 17 5.94 -7.14 16.83
N ASP A 18 6.15 -5.86 17.18
CA ASP A 18 5.97 -5.34 18.54
C ASP A 18 4.50 -5.22 18.97
N PHE A 19 3.59 -5.22 17.99
CA PHE A 19 2.16 -5.09 18.22
C PHE A 19 1.41 -6.30 17.68
N ALA A 20 0.62 -6.96 18.52
CA ALA A 20 -0.27 -8.02 18.09
C ALA A 20 -1.69 -7.46 17.91
N ILE A 21 -2.50 -8.08 17.07
CA ILE A 21 -3.94 -7.75 17.02
C ILE A 21 -4.52 -8.05 18.41
N GLY A 22 -5.25 -7.10 18.96
CA GLY A 22 -5.80 -7.15 20.31
C GLY A 22 -4.85 -6.67 21.41
N SER A 23 -3.58 -6.36 21.12
CA SER A 23 -2.66 -5.81 22.13
C SER A 23 -2.98 -4.35 22.44
N PRO A 24 -2.72 -3.87 23.66
CA PRO A 24 -2.90 -2.46 24.02
C PRO A 24 -1.84 -1.58 23.32
N LEU A 25 -2.27 -0.41 22.89
CA LEU A 25 -1.40 0.67 22.43
C LEU A 25 -0.83 1.42 23.65
N PRO A 26 0.40 1.95 23.60
CA PRO A 26 0.90 2.81 24.67
C PRO A 26 -0.01 4.02 24.86
N GLY A 27 -0.20 4.46 26.11
CA GLY A 27 -1.07 5.59 26.41
C GLY A 27 -0.61 6.90 25.78
N GLU A 28 -1.54 7.84 25.57
CA GLU A 28 -1.29 9.13 24.91
C GLU A 28 -0.10 9.90 25.51
N LYS A 29 0.07 9.85 26.85
CA LYS A 29 1.18 10.53 27.55
C LYS A 29 2.54 9.94 27.16
N LYS A 30 2.65 8.61 27.16
CA LYS A 30 3.90 7.91 26.82
C LYS A 30 4.28 8.12 25.36
N LEU A 31 3.30 8.08 24.46
CA LEU A 31 3.51 8.41 23.05
C LEU A 31 3.90 9.89 22.86
N ALA A 32 3.33 10.81 23.64
CA ALA A 32 3.68 12.22 23.55
C ALA A 32 5.14 12.48 23.94
N GLU A 33 5.60 11.81 25.01
CA GLU A 33 7.00 11.82 25.44
C GLU A 33 7.92 11.19 24.38
N GLU A 34 7.56 10.02 23.84
CA GLU A 34 8.35 9.31 22.83
C GLU A 34 8.51 10.09 21.51
N PHE A 35 7.44 10.74 21.05
CA PHE A 35 7.46 11.52 19.81
C PHE A 35 7.86 12.98 20.01
N GLY A 36 8.06 13.43 21.26
CA GLY A 36 8.43 14.81 21.59
C GLY A 36 7.36 15.84 21.18
N VAL A 37 6.08 15.51 21.30
CA VAL A 37 4.97 16.38 20.88
C VAL A 37 3.90 16.55 21.95
N ALA A 38 3.06 17.58 21.79
CA ALA A 38 1.92 17.78 22.67
C ALA A 38 0.94 16.58 22.65
N ARG A 39 0.36 16.27 23.82
CA ARG A 39 -0.63 15.18 23.98
C ARG A 39 -1.82 15.31 23.02
N MET A 40 -2.26 16.53 22.72
CA MET A 40 -3.35 16.78 21.77
C MET A 40 -2.99 16.37 20.34
N THR A 41 -1.71 16.42 19.96
CA THR A 41 -1.23 15.96 18.65
C THR A 41 -1.28 14.44 18.56
N ILE A 42 -0.87 13.74 19.62
CA ILE A 42 -1.01 12.28 19.71
C ILE A 42 -2.47 11.86 19.68
N ARG A 43 -3.34 12.55 20.42
CA ARG A 43 -4.78 12.26 20.40
C ARG A 43 -5.34 12.33 18.98
N LYS A 44 -5.05 13.40 18.24
CA LYS A 44 -5.45 13.56 16.83
C LYS A 44 -4.87 12.48 15.91
N ALA A 45 -3.63 12.06 16.16
CA ALA A 45 -3.03 10.95 15.41
C ALA A 45 -3.73 9.61 15.70
N ILE A 46 -4.08 9.35 16.96
CA ILE A 46 -4.86 8.16 17.35
C ILE A 46 -6.28 8.23 16.78
N ASP A 47 -6.92 9.40 16.76
CA ASP A 47 -8.24 9.58 16.13
C ASP A 47 -8.19 9.14 14.66
N LEU A 48 -7.16 9.54 13.90
CA LEU A 48 -6.97 9.05 12.53
C LEU A 48 -6.79 7.53 12.44
N LEU A 49 -6.05 6.91 13.36
CA LEU A 49 -5.88 5.45 13.37
C LEU A 49 -7.20 4.73 13.69
N VAL A 50 -8.07 5.34 14.51
CA VAL A 50 -9.43 4.85 14.78
C VAL A 50 -10.29 5.00 13.53
N ASP A 51 -10.23 6.14 12.85
CA ASP A 51 -10.95 6.38 11.59
C ASP A 51 -10.54 5.39 10.49
N TRP A 52 -9.27 4.99 10.45
CA TRP A 52 -8.76 3.94 9.55
C TRP A 52 -9.09 2.51 10.02
N GLY A 53 -9.72 2.37 11.18
CA GLY A 53 -10.10 1.09 11.77
C GLY A 53 -8.90 0.24 12.23
N LEU A 54 -7.70 0.81 12.34
CA LEU A 54 -6.49 0.10 12.77
C LEU A 54 -6.45 -0.12 14.27
N VAL A 55 -7.04 0.79 15.03
CA VAL A 55 -7.16 0.71 16.49
C VAL A 55 -8.59 1.01 16.93
N VAL A 56 -8.95 0.52 18.12
CA VAL A 56 -10.26 0.74 18.74
C VAL A 56 -10.08 1.25 20.17
N ARG A 57 -10.89 2.24 20.56
CA ARG A 57 -10.98 2.67 21.95
C ARG A 57 -11.94 1.76 22.71
N ARG A 58 -11.48 1.23 23.84
CA ARG A 58 -12.31 0.55 24.83
C ARG A 58 -12.46 1.47 26.03
N HIS A 59 -13.69 1.87 26.33
CA HIS A 59 -13.98 2.77 27.45
C HIS A 59 -13.40 2.21 28.75
N GLY A 60 -12.65 3.03 29.49
CA GLY A 60 -11.98 2.63 30.74
C GLY A 60 -10.75 1.72 30.60
N SER A 61 -10.50 1.11 29.42
CA SER A 61 -9.40 0.16 29.22
C SER A 61 -8.30 0.65 28.28
N GLY A 62 -8.53 1.73 27.52
CA GLY A 62 -7.52 2.32 26.64
C GLY A 62 -7.73 2.01 25.17
N THR A 63 -6.66 2.08 24.37
CA THR A 63 -6.70 1.89 22.91
C THR A 63 -6.04 0.56 22.56
N TYR A 64 -6.66 -0.22 21.68
CA TYR A 64 -6.20 -1.56 21.32
C TYR A 64 -6.07 -1.70 19.80
N VAL A 65 -5.13 -2.51 19.34
CA VAL A 65 -4.95 -2.81 17.92
C VAL A 65 -6.12 -3.66 17.43
N ALA A 66 -6.86 -3.17 16.44
CA ALA A 66 -8.03 -3.86 15.88
C ALA A 66 -7.64 -4.70 14.66
N ARG A 67 -6.78 -4.16 13.79
CA ARG A 67 -6.24 -4.87 12.63
C ARG A 67 -4.90 -4.27 12.21
N LYS A 68 -4.10 -5.08 11.53
CA LYS A 68 -2.89 -4.63 10.85
C LYS A 68 -3.21 -4.20 9.43
N ASP A 69 -2.44 -3.25 8.94
CA ASP A 69 -2.63 -2.74 7.60
C ASP A 69 -1.64 -3.40 6.65
N VAL A 70 -2.14 -3.99 5.57
CA VAL A 70 -1.26 -4.54 4.52
C VAL A 70 -0.93 -3.40 3.60
N HIS A 71 -0.02 -2.53 4.03
CA HIS A 71 0.42 -1.43 3.20
C HIS A 71 1.44 -1.94 2.18
N HIS A 72 1.05 -1.91 0.91
CA HIS A 72 2.01 -1.90 -0.17
C HIS A 72 2.59 -0.49 -0.24
N GLU A 73 3.85 -0.35 0.16
CA GLU A 73 4.63 0.88 -0.01
C GLU A 73 4.58 1.31 -1.50
N THR A 74 3.67 2.22 -1.86
CA THR A 74 3.65 2.90 -3.17
C THR A 74 4.62 4.08 -3.22
N SER A 75 5.42 4.26 -2.15
CA SER A 75 6.46 5.28 -2.01
C SER A 75 7.67 4.97 -2.91
N ASN A 76 7.93 3.69 -3.18
CA ASN A 76 8.95 3.24 -4.11
C ASN A 76 8.31 2.54 -5.31
N LEU A 77 8.90 2.72 -6.50
CA LEU A 77 8.63 1.92 -7.70
C LEU A 77 9.18 0.49 -7.53
N THR A 78 8.78 -0.18 -6.46
CA THR A 78 9.08 -1.58 -6.22
C THR A 78 7.94 -2.43 -6.76
N GLY A 79 8.27 -3.43 -7.57
CA GLY A 79 7.27 -4.34 -8.12
C GLY A 79 6.53 -5.07 -7.00
N LEU A 80 5.21 -5.25 -7.17
CA LEU A 80 4.34 -5.95 -6.21
C LEU A 80 4.92 -7.31 -5.78
N ALA A 81 5.45 -8.08 -6.74
CA ALA A 81 6.04 -9.38 -6.47
C ALA A 81 7.27 -9.31 -5.56
N GLU A 82 8.07 -8.24 -5.67
CA GLU A 82 9.26 -8.04 -4.83
C GLU A 82 8.87 -7.71 -3.38
N VAL A 83 7.86 -6.85 -3.21
CA VAL A 83 7.31 -6.51 -1.88
C VAL A 83 6.78 -7.75 -1.17
N LEU A 84 6.01 -8.57 -1.87
CA LEU A 84 5.42 -9.78 -1.31
C LEU A 84 6.46 -10.84 -0.95
N ARG A 85 7.52 -11.00 -1.77
CA ARG A 85 8.64 -11.90 -1.46
C ARG A 85 9.42 -11.47 -0.21
N LYS A 86 9.66 -10.17 -0.02
CA LYS A 86 10.31 -9.63 1.19
C LYS A 86 9.51 -9.91 2.47
N GLN A 87 8.20 -10.14 2.35
CA GLN A 87 7.33 -10.53 3.45
C GLN A 87 7.26 -12.06 3.65
N GLY A 88 8.10 -12.84 2.97
CA GLY A 88 8.15 -14.30 3.07
C GLY A 88 7.00 -15.02 2.37
N LYS A 89 6.26 -14.34 1.48
CA LYS A 89 5.18 -14.97 0.70
C LYS A 89 5.73 -15.58 -0.59
N GLU A 90 5.26 -16.77 -0.93
CA GLU A 90 5.44 -17.31 -2.27
C GLU A 90 4.53 -16.57 -3.27
N VAL A 91 5.11 -16.12 -4.38
CA VAL A 91 4.41 -15.33 -5.40
C VAL A 91 4.66 -15.95 -6.77
N VAL A 92 3.57 -16.34 -7.42
CA VAL A 92 3.55 -16.83 -8.80
C VAL A 92 2.87 -15.79 -9.69
N SER A 93 3.39 -15.61 -10.91
CA SER A 93 2.79 -14.76 -11.94
C SER A 93 2.25 -15.67 -13.03
N GLN A 94 0.97 -15.53 -13.36
CA GLN A 94 0.32 -16.27 -14.43
C GLN A 94 -0.27 -15.28 -15.42
N VAL A 95 0.12 -15.39 -16.69
CA VAL A 95 -0.42 -14.57 -17.78
C VAL A 95 -1.81 -15.11 -18.15
N GLN A 96 -2.84 -14.28 -17.97
CA GLN A 96 -4.23 -14.64 -18.32
C GLN A 96 -4.53 -14.37 -19.79
N ALA A 97 -4.06 -13.22 -20.32
CA ALA A 97 -4.21 -12.82 -21.70
C ALA A 97 -3.05 -11.90 -22.11
N PHE A 98 -2.66 -11.98 -23.38
CA PHE A 98 -1.67 -11.09 -23.97
C PHE A 98 -2.10 -10.74 -25.40
N GLU A 99 -2.36 -9.47 -25.64
CA GLU A 99 -2.80 -8.96 -26.94
C GLU A 99 -2.03 -7.69 -27.30
N VAL A 100 -1.76 -7.50 -28.59
CA VAL A 100 -1.19 -6.27 -29.13
C VAL A 100 -2.30 -5.53 -29.87
N MET A 101 -2.61 -4.31 -29.44
CA MET A 101 -3.66 -3.51 -30.04
C MET A 101 -3.22 -2.05 -30.25
N PRO A 102 -3.78 -1.34 -31.23
CA PRO A 102 -3.64 0.12 -31.32
C PRO A 102 -4.13 0.78 -30.03
N ALA A 103 -3.38 1.75 -29.51
CA ALA A 103 -3.75 2.45 -28.29
C ALA A 103 -5.06 3.24 -28.50
N PRO A 104 -6.13 2.97 -27.72
CA PRO A 104 -7.35 3.76 -27.80
C PRO A 104 -7.07 5.25 -27.52
N PRO A 105 -7.80 6.21 -28.12
CA PRO A 105 -7.55 7.64 -27.96
C PRO A 105 -7.36 8.11 -26.51
N ALA A 106 -8.23 7.65 -25.61
CA ALA A 106 -8.14 7.98 -24.18
C ALA A 106 -6.82 7.48 -23.53
N ILE A 107 -6.36 6.28 -23.89
CA ILE A 107 -5.13 5.69 -23.35
C ILE A 107 -3.89 6.38 -23.96
N ALA A 108 -3.92 6.69 -25.25
CA ALA A 108 -2.83 7.40 -25.92
C ALA A 108 -2.60 8.79 -25.30
N SER A 109 -3.67 9.52 -24.99
CA SER A 109 -3.60 10.81 -24.30
C SER A 109 -3.02 10.67 -22.88
N LEU A 110 -3.46 9.66 -22.12
CA LEU A 110 -2.97 9.43 -20.75
C LEU A 110 -1.48 9.04 -20.73
N LEU A 111 -1.06 8.17 -21.64
CA LEU A 111 0.33 7.71 -21.75
C LEU A 111 1.25 8.68 -22.51
N ARG A 112 0.70 9.77 -23.06
CA ARG A 112 1.42 10.75 -23.89
C ARG A 112 2.15 10.12 -25.07
N ILE A 113 1.56 9.09 -25.65
CA ILE A 113 2.09 8.42 -26.84
C ILE A 113 1.34 8.89 -28.09
N LYS A 114 2.03 8.88 -29.23
CA LYS A 114 1.43 9.28 -30.50
C LYS A 114 0.37 8.25 -30.90
N LEU A 115 -0.82 8.72 -31.29
CA LEU A 115 -1.81 7.89 -31.95
C LEU A 115 -1.21 7.40 -33.27
N MET A 116 -0.97 6.10 -33.38
CA MET A 116 -0.65 5.48 -34.66
C MET A 116 -1.94 5.39 -35.47
N ASN A 117 -2.24 6.47 -36.20
CA ASN A 117 -3.18 6.41 -37.31
C ASN A 117 -2.45 5.75 -38.48
N GLY A 118 -2.58 4.42 -38.59
CA GLY A 118 -1.91 3.64 -39.62
C GLY A 118 -2.80 2.53 -40.14
N SER A 119 -3.55 2.81 -41.20
CA SER A 119 -4.03 1.82 -42.15
C SER A 119 -2.81 1.18 -42.84
N THR A 120 -2.41 -0.02 -42.44
CA THR A 120 -1.55 -0.89 -43.28
C THR A 120 -1.66 -2.36 -42.88
N SER A 121 -2.23 -3.14 -43.81
CA SER A 121 -1.98 -4.54 -44.14
C SER A 121 -1.57 -5.51 -43.04
N HIS A 122 -2.47 -6.47 -42.81
CA HIS A 122 -2.18 -7.78 -42.20
C HIS A 122 -0.96 -8.43 -42.89
N GLY A 123 0.15 -8.52 -42.18
CA GLY A 123 1.30 -9.35 -42.53
C GLY A 123 1.66 -10.20 -41.32
N GLY A 124 1.39 -11.50 -41.42
CA GLY A 124 1.52 -12.46 -40.32
C GLY A 124 2.92 -12.50 -39.72
N CYS A 125 2.97 -12.67 -38.39
CA CYS A 125 4.19 -13.03 -37.68
C CYS A 125 3.97 -14.44 -37.10
N ALA A 126 4.67 -15.40 -37.68
CA ALA A 126 4.65 -16.82 -37.32
C ALA A 126 5.20 -17.02 -35.91
N THR A 127 4.47 -17.76 -35.08
CA THR A 127 4.96 -18.29 -33.80
C THR A 127 5.93 -19.45 -34.08
N SER A 128 7.23 -19.19 -33.98
CA SER A 128 8.24 -20.25 -33.86
C SER A 128 8.28 -20.75 -32.41
N THR A 129 7.58 -21.84 -32.15
CA THR A 129 7.75 -22.67 -30.95
C THR A 129 9.09 -23.39 -31.04
N ALA A 130 10.07 -23.00 -30.24
CA ALA A 130 11.28 -23.78 -30.00
C ALA A 130 11.30 -24.25 -28.54
N SER A 131 10.91 -25.52 -28.40
CA SER A 131 11.06 -26.37 -27.21
C SER A 131 12.53 -26.57 -26.86
N ARG A 132 12.89 -26.41 -25.58
CA ARG A 132 13.69 -27.35 -24.78
C ARG A 132 13.76 -26.92 -23.33
#